data_AF-A0A9W8RJ32-F1
#
_entry.id   AF-A0A9W8RJ32-F1
#
_cell.length_a   1.000
_cell.length_b   1.000
_cell.length_c   1.000
_cell.angle_alpha   90.00
_cell.angle_beta   90.00
_cell.angle_gamma   90.00
#
_symmetry.space_group_name_H-M   'P 1'
#
loop_
_entity.id
_entity.type
_entity.pdbx_description
1 polymer ?
#
loop_
_entity_poly.entity_id
_entity_poly.type
_entity_poly.pdbx_seq_one_letter_code
_entity_poly.pdbx_strand_id
1 'polypeptide(L)'
;MAKIYAKASCVIVWLGKATPDSDQAIEDIRLAAVQSSNSTINKAAIFQLLEAAWFQRVWVLQEVAAARYILIKCGPAEIDGYAFCSGLSALDLPYETHPDLQPLISSVAYLVKGAVFRSRCTAGRSGRYSLDICPLGQLVDMYHTRKASDRRDKVYALLGMSSDDPSVAGLSANYDISWAQLFEKLINFIFDEVSVETWNDKEIAVIRGKGCVLGKVLSVNRDIDWQDRQHVGITWTNAFGYGEPDSLWTLQASAKSLQEGDVICLLQGATLPMVIRLCNDYWNIIMVAAPPLDDLQAAASDKKAELSQLITTFPHDFLLVWDWTMRPGKSQTREDYEHVISALAPNDSTNTFQNRLDKITRSWNSRVAWRVVEQYRAEKNLHGMLEVLATVWRDMGSPTLTDAYDGYQTEGEDTKKLKVTIDLLITGEGGWMPLWLAAEDGHETVAKLLLSTGKVDPDAEDENKRTPLMVAAENGHEKIVKLLISTGKVNLNATARLGIVTPLVCAAIFGHEAVVKLLLSASKTDLGVGWDGGINPRHVALSMAVMRRQEGTVNLLLGASKVDLNTEYGRGLLLSAEQSGNGAIIKLLLNAAKVEEDT
;
A
#
# COMPACT_ATOMS: atom_id res chain seq x y z
N MET A 1 -21.62 32.65 -3.36
CA MET A 1 -20.86 33.26 -2.25
C MET A 1 -19.53 33.87 -2.72
N ALA A 2 -18.63 33.13 -3.36
CA ALA A 2 -17.36 33.65 -3.89
C ALA A 2 -17.43 35.03 -4.62
N LYS A 3 -18.42 35.22 -5.51
CA LYS A 3 -18.66 36.50 -6.22
C LYS A 3 -18.95 37.70 -5.30
N ILE A 4 -19.53 37.44 -4.12
CA ILE A 4 -19.82 38.46 -3.11
C ILE A 4 -18.53 38.82 -2.39
N TYR A 5 -17.80 37.82 -1.87
CA TYR A 5 -16.59 38.06 -1.09
C TYR A 5 -15.43 38.65 -1.89
N ALA A 6 -15.33 38.36 -3.19
CA ALA A 6 -14.27 38.95 -4.00
C ALA A 6 -14.37 40.46 -4.22
N LYS A 7 -15.53 41.05 -3.90
CA LYS A 7 -15.65 42.52 -3.84
C LYS A 7 -15.01 43.09 -2.58
N ALA A 8 -14.78 42.28 -1.54
CA ALA A 8 -14.18 42.73 -0.30
C ALA A 8 -12.68 42.97 -0.48
N SER A 9 -12.20 44.14 -0.06
CA SER A 9 -10.75 44.40 0.04
C SER A 9 -10.16 43.78 1.31
N CYS A 10 -10.95 43.72 2.38
CA CYS A 10 -10.57 43.23 3.69
C CYS A 10 -11.63 42.25 4.20
N VAL A 11 -11.20 41.16 4.81
CA VAL A 11 -12.05 40.23 5.57
C VAL A 11 -11.61 40.25 7.03
N ILE A 12 -12.57 40.47 7.92
CA ILE A 12 -12.35 40.42 9.36
C ILE A 12 -12.73 39.02 9.85
N VAL A 13 -11.74 38.31 10.37
CA VAL A 13 -11.89 36.99 10.98
C VAL A 13 -12.17 37.18 12.46
N TRP A 14 -13.42 36.96 12.85
CA TRP A 14 -13.86 37.09 14.24
C TRP A 14 -13.79 35.74 14.96
N LEU A 15 -12.86 35.61 15.90
CA LEU A 15 -12.63 34.36 16.64
C LEU A 15 -13.52 34.22 17.89
N GLY A 16 -14.16 35.30 18.33
CA GLY A 16 -15.04 35.30 19.49
C GLY A 16 -14.88 36.51 20.39
N LYS A 17 -15.65 36.55 21.47
CA LYS A 17 -15.52 37.56 22.53
C LYS A 17 -14.22 37.35 23.31
N ALA A 18 -13.70 38.42 23.89
CA ALA A 18 -12.52 38.36 24.76
C ALA A 18 -12.76 37.35 25.90
N THR A 19 -11.82 36.41 26.06
CA THR A 19 -11.65 35.64 27.29
C THR A 19 -10.47 36.23 28.06
N PRO A 20 -10.32 35.97 29.37
CA PRO A 20 -9.24 36.57 30.18
C PRO A 20 -7.84 36.42 29.57
N ASP A 21 -7.62 35.35 28.79
CA ASP A 21 -6.33 35.02 28.20
C ASP A 21 -6.28 35.21 26.66
N SER A 22 -7.38 35.60 26.00
CA SER A 22 -7.40 35.71 24.53
C SER A 22 -6.53 36.83 23.99
N ASP A 23 -6.52 37.97 24.68
CA ASP A 23 -5.74 39.14 24.26
C ASP A 23 -4.24 38.84 24.42
N GLN A 24 -3.87 38.16 25.51
CA GLN A 24 -2.51 37.67 25.73
C GLN A 24 -2.12 36.61 24.68
N ALA A 25 -3.02 35.71 24.31
CA ALA A 25 -2.75 34.71 23.26
C ALA A 25 -2.48 35.36 21.89
N ILE A 26 -3.26 36.39 21.51
CA ILE A 26 -3.00 37.16 20.27
C ILE A 26 -1.65 37.88 20.35
N GLU A 27 -1.31 38.46 21.50
CA GLU A 27 -0.03 39.14 21.70
C GLU A 27 1.16 38.17 21.69
N ASP A 28 1.04 37.00 22.32
CA ASP A 28 2.05 35.94 22.31
C ASP A 28 2.34 35.47 20.87
N ILE A 29 1.30 35.27 20.06
CA ILE A 29 1.44 34.93 18.63
C ILE A 29 2.13 36.07 17.88
N ARG A 30 1.75 37.33 18.15
CA ARG A 30 2.38 38.50 17.53
C ARG A 30 3.86 38.61 17.85
N LEU A 31 4.24 38.40 19.11
CA LEU A 31 5.62 38.45 19.57
C LEU A 31 6.46 37.34 18.93
N ALA A 32 5.92 36.11 18.85
CA ALA A 32 6.57 35.00 18.19
C ALA A 32 6.80 35.24 16.69
N ALA A 33 5.92 35.99 16.02
CA ALA A 33 6.08 36.35 14.61
C ALA A 33 7.25 37.32 14.35
N VAL A 34 7.68 38.08 15.37
CA VAL A 34 8.70 39.13 15.25
C VAL A 34 10.06 38.70 15.87
N GLN A 35 10.06 37.83 16.89
CA GLN A 35 11.26 37.38 17.61
C GLN A 35 11.15 35.93 18.10
N SER A 36 12.28 35.23 18.23
CA SER A 36 12.37 33.97 18.99
C SER A 36 12.19 34.28 20.48
N SER A 37 10.97 34.11 21.00
CA SER A 37 10.54 34.62 22.30
C SER A 37 11.23 33.93 23.50
N ASN A 38 11.80 34.74 24.41
CA ASN A 38 12.27 34.34 25.75
C ASN A 38 11.18 34.45 26.85
N SER A 39 9.92 34.67 26.48
CA SER A 39 8.79 34.79 27.41
C SER A 39 8.05 33.46 27.62
N THR A 40 7.46 33.29 28.81
CA THR A 40 6.56 32.17 29.13
C THR A 40 5.27 32.30 28.32
N ILE A 41 5.23 31.66 27.15
CA ILE A 41 4.05 31.64 26.26
C ILE A 41 2.91 30.83 26.88
N ASN A 42 1.69 31.37 26.89
CA ASN A 42 0.50 30.63 27.32
C ASN A 42 -0.07 29.76 26.17
N LYS A 43 0.54 28.59 25.94
CA LYS A 43 0.13 27.65 24.88
C LYS A 43 -1.34 27.20 25.02
N ALA A 44 -1.88 27.10 26.24
CA ALA A 44 -3.26 26.67 26.46
C ALA A 44 -4.28 27.69 25.94
N ALA A 45 -4.05 28.99 26.19
CA ALA A 45 -4.90 30.06 25.66
C ALA A 45 -4.87 30.13 24.13
N ILE A 46 -3.71 29.86 23.53
CA ILE A 46 -3.55 29.78 22.07
C ILE A 46 -4.37 28.61 21.50
N PHE A 47 -4.31 27.42 22.09
CA PHE A 47 -5.14 26.30 21.65
C PHE A 47 -6.64 26.60 21.75
N GLN A 48 -7.09 27.22 22.84
CA GLN A 48 -8.49 27.62 22.98
C GLN A 48 -8.95 28.58 21.87
N LEU A 49 -8.08 29.49 21.45
CA LEU A 49 -8.33 30.42 20.34
C LEU A 49 -8.41 29.70 18.99
N LEU A 50 -7.57 28.68 18.78
CA LEU A 50 -7.53 27.87 17.55
C LEU A 50 -8.71 26.87 17.45
N GLU A 51 -9.30 26.49 18.59
CA GLU A 51 -10.51 25.67 18.64
C GLU A 51 -11.79 26.43 18.25
N ALA A 52 -11.70 27.75 18.01
CA ALA A 52 -12.82 28.57 17.61
C ALA A 52 -13.56 27.99 16.39
N ALA A 53 -14.89 28.05 16.43
CA ALA A 53 -15.76 27.48 15.41
C ALA A 53 -15.48 28.03 13.99
N TRP A 54 -14.83 29.20 13.88
CA TRP A 54 -14.41 29.78 12.61
C TRP A 54 -13.42 28.87 11.87
N PHE A 55 -12.39 28.34 12.54
CA PHE A 55 -11.40 27.45 11.94
C PHE A 55 -11.99 26.10 11.50
N GLN A 56 -13.18 25.74 11.96
CA GLN A 56 -13.76 24.43 11.64
C GLN A 56 -14.68 24.47 10.42
N ARG A 57 -15.27 25.62 10.07
CA ARG A 57 -16.34 25.69 9.05
C ARG A 57 -15.79 25.76 7.63
N VAL A 58 -16.42 25.05 6.69
CA VAL A 58 -15.99 25.05 5.29
C VAL A 58 -16.24 26.39 4.58
N TRP A 59 -17.37 27.06 4.85
CA TRP A 59 -17.73 28.30 4.15
C TRP A 59 -16.76 29.47 4.39
N VAL A 60 -16.08 29.44 5.53
CA VAL A 60 -15.03 30.40 5.89
C VAL A 60 -13.91 30.44 4.84
N LEU A 61 -13.63 29.30 4.19
CA LEU A 61 -12.58 29.20 3.20
C LEU A 61 -12.81 30.15 2.01
N GLN A 62 -14.05 30.30 1.53
CA GLN A 62 -14.34 31.24 0.44
C GLN A 62 -14.14 32.70 0.85
N GLU A 63 -14.40 33.03 2.11
CA GLU A 63 -14.22 34.39 2.63
C GLU A 63 -12.72 34.73 2.63
N VAL A 64 -11.93 33.85 3.23
CA VAL A 64 -10.48 34.00 3.34
C VAL A 64 -9.83 33.93 1.97
N ALA A 65 -10.27 33.01 1.09
CA ALA A 65 -9.72 32.82 -0.25
C ALA A 65 -9.99 34.00 -1.20
N ALA A 66 -11.04 34.77 -0.95
CA ALA A 66 -11.35 35.96 -1.75
C ALA A 66 -10.68 37.23 -1.22
N ALA A 67 -10.26 37.23 0.05
CA ALA A 67 -9.69 38.39 0.73
C ALA A 67 -8.33 38.79 0.15
N ARG A 68 -8.07 40.10 0.04
CA ARG A 68 -6.74 40.65 -0.28
C ARG A 68 -5.99 41.13 0.96
N TYR A 69 -6.74 41.40 2.02
CA TYR A 69 -6.25 41.74 3.35
C TYR A 69 -7.09 40.99 4.38
N ILE A 70 -6.46 40.41 5.38
CA ILE A 70 -7.13 39.59 6.40
C ILE A 70 -6.73 40.13 7.76
N LEU A 71 -7.74 40.50 8.56
CA LEU A 71 -7.55 40.97 9.92
C LEU A 71 -8.20 39.99 10.89
N ILE A 72 -7.42 39.39 11.78
CA ILE A 72 -7.91 38.47 12.80
C ILE A 72 -8.19 39.25 14.07
N LYS A 73 -9.39 39.04 14.64
CA LYS A 73 -9.86 39.75 15.84
C LYS A 73 -10.43 38.78 16.86
N CYS A 74 -10.07 38.99 18.12
CA CYS A 74 -10.68 38.33 19.27
C CYS A 74 -10.92 39.39 20.34
N GLY A 75 -12.19 39.69 20.65
CA GLY A 75 -12.48 40.82 21.53
C GLY A 75 -11.95 42.16 21.00
N PRO A 76 -11.21 42.95 21.79
CA PRO A 76 -10.57 44.18 21.33
C PRO A 76 -9.22 43.93 20.63
N ALA A 77 -8.60 42.75 20.81
CA ALA A 77 -7.31 42.44 20.22
C ALA A 77 -7.42 42.16 18.72
N GLU A 78 -6.43 42.64 17.96
CA GLU A 78 -6.35 42.44 16.52
C GLU A 78 -4.93 42.15 16.07
N ILE A 79 -4.82 41.33 15.02
CA ILE A 79 -3.54 40.95 14.42
C ILE A 79 -3.72 40.74 12.92
N ASP A 80 -2.71 41.14 12.15
CA ASP A 80 -2.66 40.85 10.72
C ASP A 80 -2.66 39.34 10.47
N GLY A 81 -3.42 38.88 9.48
CA GLY A 81 -3.53 37.45 9.17
C GLY A 81 -2.19 36.79 8.86
N TYR A 82 -1.30 37.48 8.13
CA TYR A 82 0.03 36.96 7.84
C TYR A 82 0.86 36.84 9.12
N ALA A 83 0.89 37.89 9.94
CA ALA A 83 1.59 37.89 11.21
C ALA A 83 1.09 36.77 12.14
N PHE A 84 -0.22 36.51 12.17
CA PHE A 84 -0.81 35.43 12.93
C PHE A 84 -0.30 34.04 12.47
N CYS A 85 -0.33 33.77 11.17
CA CYS A 85 0.16 32.49 10.63
C CYS A 85 1.67 32.30 10.83
N SER A 86 2.47 33.36 10.65
CA SER A 86 3.91 33.34 10.92
C SER A 86 4.20 33.06 12.39
N GLY A 87 3.49 33.73 13.30
CA GLY A 87 3.63 33.53 14.75
C GLY A 87 3.31 32.10 15.17
N LEU A 88 2.21 31.52 14.68
CA LEU A 88 1.86 30.13 14.95
C LEU A 88 2.92 29.13 14.46
N SER A 89 3.56 29.42 13.32
CA SER A 89 4.63 28.57 12.78
C SER A 89 5.88 28.61 13.67
N ALA A 90 6.22 29.79 14.21
CA ALA A 90 7.36 29.99 15.09
C ALA A 90 7.19 29.43 16.52
N LEU A 91 5.95 29.24 16.97
CA LEU A 91 5.63 28.85 18.35
C LEU A 91 5.88 27.38 18.72
N ASP A 92 6.18 26.53 17.73
CA ASP A 92 6.36 25.08 17.87
C ASP A 92 5.37 24.45 18.88
N LEU A 93 4.08 24.56 18.54
CA LEU A 93 3.00 24.09 19.41
C LEU A 93 2.93 22.56 19.40
N PRO A 94 2.83 21.90 20.58
CA PRO A 94 2.76 20.45 20.66
C PRO A 94 1.35 19.98 20.25
N TYR A 95 1.15 19.72 18.96
CA TYR A 95 -0.14 19.27 18.43
C TYR A 95 -0.49 17.81 18.77
N GLU A 96 0.39 17.10 19.48
CA GLU A 96 0.17 15.72 19.94
C GLU A 96 -1.11 15.58 20.77
N THR A 97 -1.47 16.61 21.52
CA THR A 97 -2.70 16.67 22.32
C THR A 97 -3.93 17.10 21.51
N HIS A 98 -3.75 17.68 20.32
CA HIS A 98 -4.81 18.17 19.43
C HIS A 98 -4.52 17.86 17.94
N PRO A 99 -4.49 16.58 17.54
CA PRO A 99 -4.06 16.17 16.19
C PRO A 99 -4.95 16.71 15.06
N ASP A 100 -6.22 17.02 15.35
CA ASP A 100 -7.18 17.53 14.38
C ASP A 100 -6.99 19.03 14.07
N LEU A 101 -6.32 19.78 14.96
CA LEU A 101 -6.16 21.24 14.78
C LEU A 101 -5.04 21.59 13.80
N GLN A 102 -3.95 20.83 13.80
CA GLN A 102 -2.79 21.13 12.97
C GLN A 102 -3.13 21.19 11.47
N PRO A 103 -3.83 20.20 10.87
CA PRO A 103 -4.17 20.26 9.44
C PRO A 103 -5.14 21.39 9.11
N LEU A 104 -6.05 21.74 10.03
CA LEU A 104 -6.99 22.84 9.86
C LEU A 104 -6.25 24.19 9.79
N ILE A 105 -5.25 24.39 10.64
CA ILE A 105 -4.47 25.63 10.71
C ILE A 105 -3.56 25.74 9.49
N SER A 106 -2.77 24.70 9.20
CA SER A 106 -1.87 24.64 8.04
C SER A 106 -2.60 24.96 6.73
N SER A 107 -3.78 24.35 6.53
CA SER A 107 -4.56 24.57 5.31
C SER A 107 -5.20 25.96 5.23
N VAL A 108 -5.52 26.64 6.35
CA VAL A 108 -5.92 28.07 6.33
C VAL A 108 -4.71 28.96 6.05
N ALA A 109 -3.55 28.66 6.63
CA ALA A 109 -2.34 29.47 6.46
C ALA A 109 -1.96 29.64 4.99
N TYR A 110 -2.12 28.58 4.18
CA TYR A 110 -2.01 28.64 2.73
C TYR A 110 -2.86 29.76 2.10
N LEU A 111 -4.16 29.84 2.45
CA LEU A 111 -5.05 30.88 1.93
C LEU A 111 -4.69 32.27 2.47
N VAL A 112 -4.31 32.38 3.73
CA VAL A 112 -4.01 33.68 4.34
C VAL A 112 -2.78 34.31 3.71
N LYS A 113 -1.71 33.52 3.50
CA LYS A 113 -0.47 34.00 2.88
C LYS A 113 -0.65 34.39 1.41
N GLY A 114 -1.47 33.64 0.68
CA GLY A 114 -1.78 33.95 -0.72
C GLY A 114 -2.57 35.26 -0.91
N ALA A 115 -3.19 35.80 0.15
CA ALA A 115 -4.09 36.94 0.06
C ALA A 115 -3.45 38.18 -0.59
N VAL A 116 -2.19 38.50 -0.25
CA VAL A 116 -1.50 39.70 -0.74
C VAL A 116 -1.26 39.65 -2.25
N PHE A 117 -1.14 38.46 -2.83
CA PHE A 117 -0.87 38.26 -4.26
C PHE A 117 -2.13 38.20 -5.12
N ARG A 118 -3.32 38.22 -4.52
CA ARG A 118 -4.57 38.07 -5.28
C ARG A 118 -4.92 39.31 -6.08
N SER A 119 -5.20 39.08 -7.36
CA SER A 119 -5.72 40.13 -8.24
C SER A 119 -7.15 40.53 -7.83
N ARG A 120 -7.55 41.76 -8.18
CA ARG A 120 -8.94 42.21 -8.06
C ARG A 120 -9.73 41.52 -9.18
N CYS A 121 -10.22 40.30 -8.92
CA CYS A 121 -10.78 39.38 -9.91
C CYS A 121 -11.61 40.08 -11.00
N THR A 122 -11.23 39.86 -12.26
CA THR A 122 -12.04 40.15 -13.45
C THR A 122 -12.66 38.85 -13.92
N ALA A 123 -13.93 38.87 -14.36
CA ALA A 123 -14.61 37.68 -14.83
C ALA A 123 -13.78 36.97 -15.93
N GLY A 124 -13.57 35.66 -15.78
CA GLY A 124 -12.84 34.86 -16.77
C GLY A 124 -13.54 34.88 -18.14
N ARG A 125 -12.78 34.56 -19.21
CA ARG A 125 -13.27 34.50 -20.60
C ARG A 125 -14.49 33.58 -20.81
N SER A 126 -14.76 32.66 -19.88
CA SER A 126 -15.87 31.70 -19.92
C SER A 126 -17.19 32.20 -19.29
N GLY A 127 -17.23 33.41 -18.71
CA GLY A 127 -18.41 33.93 -18.02
C GLY A 127 -18.70 33.29 -16.64
N ARG A 128 -17.91 32.30 -16.22
CA ARG A 128 -17.96 31.70 -14.87
C ARG A 128 -17.10 32.50 -13.88
N TYR A 129 -17.56 32.54 -12.62
CA TYR A 129 -16.83 33.15 -11.51
C TYR A 129 -15.94 32.13 -10.80
N SER A 130 -14.63 32.37 -10.78
CA SER A 130 -13.63 31.59 -10.03
C SER A 130 -12.63 32.52 -9.33
N LEU A 131 -12.08 32.09 -8.20
CA LEU A 131 -10.96 32.74 -7.51
C LEU A 131 -9.58 32.23 -7.97
N ASP A 132 -9.55 31.20 -8.82
CA ASP A 132 -8.33 30.64 -9.44
C ASP A 132 -7.23 30.30 -8.41
N ILE A 133 -7.61 29.59 -7.33
CA ILE A 133 -6.69 29.25 -6.24
C ILE A 133 -5.83 28.05 -6.62
N CYS A 134 -6.46 26.90 -6.89
CA CYS A 134 -5.82 25.67 -7.36
C CYS A 134 -6.89 24.68 -7.87
N PRO A 135 -6.51 23.54 -8.48
CA PRO A 135 -7.45 22.53 -8.97
C PRO A 135 -8.39 21.99 -7.89
N LEU A 136 -9.59 21.56 -8.28
CA LEU A 136 -10.63 21.10 -7.33
C LEU A 136 -10.15 19.89 -6.50
N GLY A 137 -9.43 18.95 -7.10
CA GLY A 137 -8.88 17.79 -6.38
C GLY A 137 -7.98 18.19 -5.22
N GLN A 138 -7.08 19.16 -5.43
CA GLN A 138 -6.21 19.69 -4.38
C GLN A 138 -6.99 20.41 -3.29
N LEU A 139 -7.98 21.22 -3.66
CA LEU A 139 -8.86 21.88 -2.67
C LEU A 139 -9.60 20.85 -1.80
N VAL A 140 -10.11 19.78 -2.40
CA VAL A 140 -10.79 18.72 -1.65
C VAL A 140 -9.81 18.01 -0.71
N ASP A 141 -8.60 17.69 -1.17
CA ASP A 141 -7.55 17.11 -0.32
C ASP A 141 -7.21 17.98 0.90
N MET A 142 -7.16 19.30 0.72
CA MET A 142 -6.83 20.24 1.79
C MET A 142 -7.98 20.49 2.77
N TYR A 143 -9.24 20.37 2.33
CA TYR A 143 -10.37 20.96 3.05
C TYR A 143 -11.56 20.04 3.34
N HIS A 144 -11.59 18.79 2.87
CA HIS A 144 -12.74 17.89 3.06
C HIS A 144 -13.09 17.56 4.53
N THR A 145 -12.14 17.68 5.46
CA THR A 145 -12.35 17.44 6.90
C THR A 145 -13.07 18.59 7.61
N ARG A 146 -13.32 19.72 6.92
CA ARG A 146 -14.04 20.87 7.50
C ARG A 146 -15.49 20.50 7.83
N LYS A 147 -16.01 21.10 8.90
CA LYS A 147 -17.40 20.98 9.31
C LYS A 147 -18.30 21.78 8.36
N ALA A 148 -19.44 21.17 8.06
CA ALA A 148 -20.48 21.77 7.26
C ALA A 148 -21.85 21.44 7.87
N SER A 149 -22.79 22.38 7.80
CA SER A 149 -24.17 22.16 8.26
C SER A 149 -24.90 21.22 7.31
N ASP A 150 -24.74 21.42 6.00
CA ASP A 150 -25.10 20.46 4.97
C ASP A 150 -23.82 19.81 4.43
N ARG A 151 -23.78 18.49 4.37
CA ARG A 151 -22.60 17.74 3.91
C ARG A 151 -22.15 18.15 2.50
N ARG A 152 -23.09 18.53 1.63
CA ARG A 152 -22.81 18.95 0.25
C ARG A 152 -21.98 20.24 0.18
N ASP A 153 -22.04 21.07 1.23
CA ASP A 153 -21.24 22.29 1.31
C ASP A 153 -19.74 22.00 1.39
N LYS A 154 -19.33 20.80 1.82
CA LYS A 154 -17.92 20.38 1.77
C LYS A 154 -17.35 20.43 0.35
N VAL A 155 -18.20 20.24 -0.67
CA VAL A 155 -17.83 20.35 -2.09
C VAL A 155 -18.20 21.72 -2.63
N TYR A 156 -19.42 22.19 -2.38
CA TYR A 156 -19.91 23.45 -2.97
C TYR A 156 -19.15 24.70 -2.52
N ALA A 157 -18.61 24.71 -1.29
CA ALA A 157 -17.74 25.77 -0.82
C ALA A 157 -16.40 25.81 -1.59
N LEU A 158 -15.97 24.73 -2.24
CA LEU A 158 -14.70 24.67 -2.96
C LEU A 158 -14.85 25.02 -4.45
N LEU A 159 -16.02 24.83 -5.05
CA LEU A 159 -16.26 25.07 -6.48
C LEU A 159 -15.95 26.50 -6.95
N GLY A 160 -16.14 27.50 -6.08
CA GLY A 160 -15.84 28.90 -6.38
C GLY A 160 -14.37 29.26 -6.25
N MET A 161 -13.58 28.41 -5.58
CA MET A 161 -12.14 28.57 -5.39
C MET A 161 -11.32 27.84 -6.47
N SER A 162 -11.91 26.82 -7.09
CA SER A 162 -11.24 25.95 -8.05
C SER A 162 -10.85 26.67 -9.35
N SER A 163 -9.61 26.45 -9.80
CA SER A 163 -9.12 26.87 -11.13
C SER A 163 -9.75 26.08 -12.28
N ASP A 164 -10.17 24.84 -12.03
CA ASP A 164 -10.75 23.97 -13.06
C ASP A 164 -12.19 24.38 -13.39
N ASP A 165 -12.72 23.87 -14.50
CA ASP A 165 -14.13 23.99 -14.86
C ASP A 165 -14.95 22.72 -14.64
N PRO A 166 -15.45 22.48 -13.41
CA PRO A 166 -16.23 21.31 -13.08
C PRO A 166 -17.68 21.40 -13.60
N SER A 167 -18.07 22.51 -14.26
CA SER A 167 -19.40 22.65 -14.84
C SER A 167 -19.67 21.64 -15.95
N VAL A 168 -18.62 21.22 -16.69
CA VAL A 168 -18.69 20.19 -17.72
C VAL A 168 -19.10 18.83 -17.13
N ALA A 169 -18.68 18.53 -15.90
CA ALA A 169 -19.10 17.36 -15.14
C ALA A 169 -20.45 17.54 -14.41
N GLY A 170 -21.16 18.64 -14.66
CA GLY A 170 -22.42 18.96 -13.99
C GLY A 170 -22.27 19.21 -12.48
N LEU A 171 -21.08 19.58 -12.02
CA LEU A 171 -20.79 19.97 -10.65
C LEU A 171 -21.09 21.46 -10.48
N SER A 172 -22.28 21.74 -9.99
CA SER A 172 -22.74 23.07 -9.57
C SER A 172 -23.56 22.92 -8.29
N ALA A 173 -23.70 24.01 -7.54
CA ALA A 173 -24.46 23.99 -6.30
C ALA A 173 -25.92 23.63 -6.58
N ASN A 174 -26.30 22.40 -6.24
CA ASN A 174 -27.64 21.86 -6.40
C ASN A 174 -28.02 21.07 -5.13
N TYR A 175 -29.03 21.54 -4.40
CA TYR A 175 -29.47 20.89 -3.16
C TYR A 175 -30.65 19.92 -3.38
N ASP A 176 -31.02 19.66 -4.63
CA ASP A 176 -32.00 18.64 -5.00
C ASP A 176 -31.34 17.26 -5.19
N ILE A 177 -30.03 17.22 -5.47
CA ILE A 177 -29.29 15.96 -5.60
C ILE A 177 -28.88 15.41 -4.23
N SER A 178 -28.78 14.08 -4.17
CA SER A 178 -28.32 13.40 -2.97
C SER A 178 -26.80 13.54 -2.78
N TRP A 179 -26.32 13.28 -1.57
CA TRP A 179 -24.89 13.28 -1.29
C TRP A 179 -24.13 12.23 -2.12
N ALA A 180 -24.66 11.01 -2.24
CA ALA A 180 -24.05 9.95 -3.05
C ALA A 180 -23.79 10.39 -4.50
N GLN A 181 -24.81 10.99 -5.13
CA GLN A 181 -24.73 11.49 -6.50
C GLN A 181 -23.72 12.63 -6.65
N LEU A 182 -23.69 13.56 -5.69
CA LEU A 182 -22.71 14.64 -5.69
C LEU A 182 -21.28 14.09 -5.56
N PHE A 183 -21.08 13.12 -4.67
CA PHE A 183 -19.76 12.58 -4.38
C PHE A 183 -19.24 11.74 -5.55
N GLU A 184 -20.11 10.95 -6.19
CA GLU A 184 -19.80 10.22 -7.43
C GLU A 184 -19.40 11.18 -8.55
N LYS A 185 -20.16 12.26 -8.77
CA LYS A 185 -19.80 13.30 -9.75
C LYS A 185 -18.47 13.96 -9.47
N LEU A 186 -18.15 14.20 -8.20
CA LEU A 186 -16.85 14.76 -7.80
C LEU A 186 -15.72 13.80 -8.16
N ILE A 187 -15.89 12.52 -7.86
CA ILE A 187 -14.87 11.49 -8.10
C ILE A 187 -14.67 11.31 -9.60
N ASN A 188 -15.75 11.21 -10.38
CA ASN A 188 -15.67 11.09 -11.84
C ASN A 188 -15.10 12.36 -12.52
N PHE A 189 -15.18 13.51 -11.86
CA PHE A 189 -14.50 14.72 -12.33
C PHE A 189 -12.99 14.68 -12.06
N ILE A 190 -12.57 14.05 -10.95
CA ILE A 190 -11.15 13.91 -10.59
C ILE A 190 -10.50 12.75 -11.36
N PHE A 191 -11.25 11.69 -11.64
CA PHE A 191 -10.82 10.46 -12.30
C PHE A 191 -11.79 10.08 -13.42
N ASP A 192 -11.33 10.08 -14.67
CA ASP A 192 -12.21 9.83 -15.83
C ASP A 192 -12.52 8.34 -16.07
N GLU A 193 -11.60 7.42 -15.76
CA GLU A 193 -11.70 5.99 -16.11
C GLU A 193 -11.79 5.07 -14.89
N VAL A 194 -12.73 5.35 -14.00
CA VAL A 194 -12.95 4.55 -12.78
C VAL A 194 -14.42 4.17 -12.57
N SER A 195 -14.64 3.03 -11.92
CA SER A 195 -15.94 2.64 -11.37
C SER A 195 -16.02 3.09 -9.92
N VAL A 196 -17.13 3.72 -9.54
CA VAL A 196 -17.29 4.35 -8.23
C VAL A 196 -18.57 3.88 -7.55
N GLU A 197 -18.49 3.55 -6.27
CA GLU A 197 -19.64 3.28 -5.41
C GLU A 197 -19.66 4.27 -4.25
N THR A 198 -20.81 4.91 -4.02
CA THR A 198 -21.01 5.92 -2.97
C THR A 198 -22.34 5.70 -2.25
N TRP A 199 -22.49 6.27 -1.04
CA TRP A 199 -23.67 6.11 -0.20
C TRP A 199 -24.18 7.46 0.32
N ASN A 200 -25.48 7.57 0.59
CA ASN A 200 -26.08 8.84 1.05
C ASN A 200 -25.77 9.13 2.52
N ASP A 201 -25.68 8.10 3.35
CA ASP A 201 -25.44 8.16 4.78
C ASP A 201 -23.94 8.25 5.13
N LYS A 202 -23.05 7.82 4.23
CA LYS A 202 -21.59 7.75 4.47
C LYS A 202 -20.79 8.77 3.66
N GLU A 203 -19.69 9.26 4.22
CA GLU A 203 -18.68 10.07 3.51
C GLU A 203 -17.52 9.18 3.03
N ILE A 204 -17.88 8.06 2.41
CA ILE A 204 -16.97 7.04 1.92
C ILE A 204 -17.29 6.79 0.46
N ALA A 205 -16.25 6.63 -0.35
CA ALA A 205 -16.37 6.12 -1.71
C ALA A 205 -15.44 4.95 -1.92
N VAL A 206 -15.89 3.99 -2.74
CA VAL A 206 -15.08 2.88 -3.21
C VAL A 206 -14.81 3.09 -4.68
N ILE A 207 -13.53 3.14 -5.04
CA ILE A 207 -13.06 3.48 -6.37
C ILE A 207 -12.30 2.26 -6.92
N ARG A 208 -12.73 1.78 -8.08
CA ARG A 208 -12.12 0.66 -8.79
C ARG A 208 -11.60 1.17 -10.12
N GLY A 209 -10.34 0.92 -10.40
CA GLY A 209 -9.73 1.36 -11.64
C GLY A 209 -8.37 0.72 -11.84
N LYS A 210 -7.85 0.83 -13.06
CA LYS A 210 -6.48 0.40 -13.33
C LYS A 210 -5.50 1.49 -12.92
N GLY A 211 -4.31 1.10 -12.52
CA GLY A 211 -3.27 2.03 -12.11
C GLY A 211 -1.87 1.43 -12.21
N CYS A 212 -0.88 2.27 -11.92
CA CYS A 212 0.50 1.86 -11.73
C CYS A 212 1.05 2.47 -10.43
N VAL A 213 1.96 1.75 -9.78
CA VAL A 213 2.68 2.27 -8.61
C VAL A 213 3.93 2.99 -9.07
N LEU A 214 4.11 4.22 -8.58
CA LEU A 214 5.24 5.07 -8.95
C LEU A 214 6.38 4.96 -7.93
N GLY A 215 6.06 4.92 -6.64
CA GLY A 215 7.07 4.98 -5.57
C GLY A 215 6.50 4.87 -4.16
N LYS A 216 7.37 5.07 -3.18
CA LYS A 216 7.08 5.01 -1.74
C LYS A 216 7.56 6.25 -1.03
N VAL A 217 6.80 6.70 -0.05
CA VAL A 217 7.20 7.73 0.92
C VAL A 217 8.17 7.10 1.93
N LEU A 218 9.39 7.64 1.98
CA LEU A 218 10.44 7.29 2.93
C LEU A 218 10.44 8.16 4.18
N SER A 219 10.20 9.45 4.01
CA SER A 219 10.21 10.41 5.11
C SER A 219 9.26 11.55 4.83
N VAL A 220 8.72 12.14 5.88
CA VAL A 220 7.84 13.31 5.80
C VAL A 220 8.34 14.33 6.81
N ASN A 221 9.00 15.36 6.29
CA ASN A 221 9.47 16.50 7.07
C ASN A 221 8.58 17.69 6.76
N ARG A 222 8.05 18.35 7.79
CA ARG A 222 7.24 19.57 7.56
C ARG A 222 8.16 20.77 7.47
N ASP A 223 7.83 21.71 6.59
CA ASP A 223 8.57 22.95 6.47
C ASP A 223 8.44 23.74 7.79
N ILE A 224 9.58 24.06 8.40
CA ILE A 224 9.69 24.75 9.69
C ILE A 224 9.25 26.21 9.54
N ASP A 225 9.48 26.82 8.37
CA ASP A 225 9.27 28.25 8.20
C ASP A 225 7.78 28.59 8.07
N TRP A 226 6.93 27.64 7.67
CA TRP A 226 5.60 27.97 7.16
C TRP A 226 4.46 26.99 7.45
N GLN A 227 4.73 25.74 7.85
CA GLN A 227 3.77 24.67 8.19
C GLN A 227 2.63 24.38 7.18
N ASP A 228 2.55 25.09 6.06
CA ASP A 228 1.59 24.89 4.97
C ASP A 228 2.13 23.98 3.86
N ARG A 229 3.44 23.68 3.91
CA ARG A 229 4.12 22.74 3.02
C ARG A 229 4.77 21.59 3.78
N GLN A 230 4.89 20.45 3.09
CA GLN A 230 5.51 19.22 3.58
C GLN A 230 6.53 18.76 2.55
N HIS A 231 7.74 18.47 3.01
CA HIS A 231 8.80 17.87 2.22
C HIS A 231 8.79 16.35 2.42
N VAL A 232 8.61 15.62 1.33
CA VAL A 232 8.39 14.19 1.32
C VAL A 232 9.55 13.53 0.59
N GLY A 233 10.34 12.72 1.28
CA GLY A 233 11.36 11.90 0.64
C GLY A 233 10.71 10.70 -0.05
N ILE A 234 11.06 10.46 -1.31
CA ILE A 234 10.46 9.39 -2.14
C ILE A 234 11.54 8.45 -2.65
N THR A 235 11.28 7.15 -2.53
CA THR A 235 11.91 6.12 -3.36
C THR A 235 11.03 5.82 -4.55
N TRP A 236 11.52 6.12 -5.75
CA TRP A 236 10.84 5.75 -6.99
C TRP A 236 11.11 4.28 -7.33
N THR A 237 10.14 3.66 -7.98
CA THR A 237 10.29 2.30 -8.50
C THR A 237 11.26 2.32 -9.69
N ASN A 238 12.07 1.26 -9.85
CA ASN A 238 13.10 1.16 -10.90
C ASN A 238 12.55 1.31 -12.34
N ALA A 239 11.24 1.23 -12.53
CA ALA A 239 10.57 1.49 -13.80
C ALA A 239 10.74 2.92 -14.33
N PHE A 240 11.12 3.88 -13.48
CA PHE A 240 11.24 5.30 -13.85
C PHE A 240 12.66 5.74 -14.26
N GLY A 241 13.67 4.88 -14.19
CA GLY A 241 15.01 5.14 -14.74
C GLY A 241 15.76 6.35 -14.18
N TYR A 242 15.25 7.02 -13.14
CA TYR A 242 15.92 8.17 -12.52
C TYR A 242 16.84 7.70 -11.38
N GLY A 243 18.14 7.93 -11.60
CA GLY A 243 19.15 7.89 -10.56
C GLY A 243 19.06 9.14 -9.68
N GLU A 244 18.49 8.98 -8.50
CA GLU A 244 19.07 9.33 -7.19
C GLU A 244 18.15 8.69 -6.14
N PRO A 245 18.67 7.91 -5.16
CA PRO A 245 17.83 7.09 -4.26
C PRO A 245 16.77 7.85 -3.44
N ASP A 246 16.84 9.18 -3.37
CA ASP A 246 16.04 9.99 -2.46
C ASP A 246 15.66 11.34 -3.12
N SER A 247 14.52 11.42 -3.79
CA SER A 247 14.01 12.71 -4.30
C SER A 247 13.17 13.41 -3.23
N LEU A 248 13.42 14.70 -3.00
CA LEU A 248 12.64 15.52 -2.06
C LEU A 248 11.47 16.19 -2.77
N TRP A 249 10.24 15.84 -2.39
CA TRP A 249 9.00 16.36 -2.97
C TRP A 249 8.28 17.34 -2.05
N THR A 250 8.10 18.58 -2.49
CA THR A 250 7.37 19.58 -1.72
C THR A 250 5.88 19.56 -2.08
N LEU A 251 5.04 19.18 -1.13
CA LEU A 251 3.58 19.11 -1.27
C LEU A 251 2.90 20.13 -0.35
N GLN A 252 1.71 20.60 -0.73
CA GLN A 252 0.86 21.38 0.16
C GLN A 252 0.33 20.48 1.29
N ALA A 253 0.14 21.07 2.47
CA ALA A 253 -0.42 20.37 3.62
C ALA A 253 -1.85 19.88 3.30
N SER A 254 -2.03 18.57 3.23
CA SER A 254 -3.32 17.91 3.08
C SER A 254 -4.07 17.77 4.41
N ALA A 255 -5.38 17.58 4.33
CA ALA A 255 -6.21 17.35 5.50
C ALA A 255 -5.82 16.05 6.25
N LYS A 256 -5.38 15.02 5.52
CA LYS A 256 -4.77 13.80 6.08
C LYS A 256 -3.25 13.90 5.99
N SER A 257 -2.56 13.59 7.09
CA SER A 257 -1.10 13.66 7.12
C SER A 257 -0.46 12.45 6.41
N LEU A 258 0.52 12.73 5.56
CA LEU A 258 1.39 11.73 4.95
C LEU A 258 2.26 11.06 6.01
N GLN A 259 2.63 9.80 5.78
CA GLN A 259 3.47 8.99 6.65
C GLN A 259 4.49 8.21 5.84
N GLU A 260 5.62 7.88 6.49
CA GLU A 260 6.53 6.85 5.98
C GLU A 260 5.74 5.54 5.75
N GLY A 261 5.93 4.93 4.58
CA GLY A 261 5.14 3.76 4.19
C GLY A 261 4.05 4.04 3.16
N ASP A 262 3.62 5.29 3.01
CA ASP A 262 2.61 5.65 2.01
C ASP A 262 3.10 5.38 0.58
N VAL A 263 2.18 4.99 -0.30
CA VAL A 263 2.48 4.61 -1.69
C VAL A 263 2.00 5.70 -2.62
N ILE A 264 2.82 6.01 -3.61
CA ILE A 264 2.49 6.93 -4.69
C ILE A 264 2.06 6.09 -5.89
N CYS A 265 0.86 6.33 -6.41
CA CYS A 265 0.37 5.65 -7.60
C CYS A 265 -0.30 6.63 -8.56
N LEU A 266 -0.49 6.19 -9.80
CA LEU A 266 -1.28 6.89 -10.80
C LEU A 266 -2.40 5.96 -11.28
N LEU A 267 -3.63 6.44 -11.23
CA LEU A 267 -4.77 5.75 -11.85
C LEU A 267 -4.88 6.11 -13.33
N GLN A 268 -5.43 5.18 -14.10
CA GLN A 268 -5.81 5.40 -15.48
C GLN A 268 -6.84 6.54 -15.56
N GLY A 269 -6.59 7.48 -16.47
CA GLY A 269 -7.41 8.69 -16.62
C GLY A 269 -7.14 9.79 -15.57
N ALA A 270 -6.26 9.58 -14.58
CA ALA A 270 -5.87 10.63 -13.64
C ALA A 270 -4.80 11.54 -14.26
N THR A 271 -4.90 12.85 -14.02
CA THR A 271 -3.92 13.84 -14.50
C THR A 271 -2.75 14.04 -13.55
N LEU A 272 -2.92 13.67 -12.28
CA LEU A 272 -1.94 13.83 -11.21
C LEU A 272 -1.78 12.53 -10.43
N PRO A 273 -0.57 12.24 -9.92
CA PRO A 273 -0.36 11.14 -8.98
C PRO A 273 -1.21 11.31 -7.71
N MET A 274 -1.47 10.19 -7.05
CA MET A 274 -2.16 10.13 -5.77
C MET A 274 -1.30 9.43 -4.73
N VAL A 275 -1.62 9.65 -3.45
CA VAL A 275 -0.96 9.00 -2.33
C VAL A 275 -1.97 8.14 -1.57
N ILE A 276 -1.66 6.87 -1.41
CA ILE A 276 -2.50 5.86 -0.79
C ILE A 276 -1.78 5.17 0.38
N ARG A 277 -2.55 4.68 1.35
CA ARG A 277 -2.04 3.98 2.54
C ARG A 277 -2.70 2.62 2.69
N LEU A 278 -1.90 1.59 2.96
CA LEU A 278 -2.43 0.25 3.23
C LEU A 278 -3.12 0.25 4.59
N CYS A 279 -4.40 -0.10 4.59
CA CYS A 279 -5.25 -0.18 5.77
C CYS A 279 -5.80 -1.61 5.86
N ASN A 280 -5.15 -2.46 6.66
CA ASN A 280 -5.46 -3.90 6.73
C ASN A 280 -5.36 -4.59 5.36
N ASP A 281 -6.49 -4.78 4.68
CA ASP A 281 -6.63 -5.45 3.38
C ASP A 281 -7.07 -4.54 2.23
N TYR A 282 -7.11 -3.22 2.41
CA TYR A 282 -7.48 -2.27 1.34
C TYR A 282 -6.60 -1.01 1.32
N TRP A 283 -6.63 -0.28 0.22
CA TRP A 283 -5.91 0.99 0.07
C TRP A 283 -6.81 2.17 0.40
N ASN A 284 -6.44 2.98 1.40
CA ASN A 284 -7.12 4.24 1.67
C ASN A 284 -6.46 5.39 0.92
N ILE A 285 -7.25 6.25 0.30
CA ILE A 285 -6.73 7.46 -0.34
C ILE A 285 -6.44 8.51 0.72
N ILE A 286 -5.18 8.94 0.75
CA ILE A 286 -4.68 10.00 1.63
C ILE A 286 -4.68 11.34 0.90
N MET A 287 -4.31 11.33 -0.38
CA MET A 287 -4.30 12.49 -1.26
C MET A 287 -4.72 12.05 -2.67
N VAL A 288 -5.74 12.68 -3.27
CA VAL A 288 -6.21 12.38 -4.62
C VAL A 288 -5.40 13.07 -5.72
N ALA A 289 -4.76 14.21 -5.42
CA ALA A 289 -4.06 15.01 -6.39
C ALA A 289 -2.77 15.61 -5.82
N ALA A 290 -1.67 14.88 -5.97
CA ALA A 290 -0.34 15.32 -5.58
C ALA A 290 0.32 16.10 -6.74
N PRO A 291 0.52 17.43 -6.64
CA PRO A 291 1.14 18.22 -7.70
C PRO A 291 2.58 17.73 -7.98
N PRO A 292 3.02 17.74 -9.25
CA PRO A 292 4.35 17.24 -9.61
C PRO A 292 5.46 18.07 -8.95
N LEU A 293 6.62 17.44 -8.74
CA LEU A 293 7.83 18.08 -8.21
C LEU A 293 8.14 19.39 -8.96
N ASP A 294 8.54 20.46 -8.27
CA ASP A 294 8.82 21.77 -8.87
C ASP A 294 9.80 21.69 -10.07
N ASP A 295 10.74 20.73 -10.07
CA ASP A 295 11.66 20.45 -11.19
C ASP A 295 10.98 19.87 -12.45
N LEU A 296 9.80 19.26 -12.33
CA LEU A 296 8.99 18.80 -13.46
C LEU A 296 8.21 19.95 -14.12
N GLN A 297 7.92 21.03 -13.39
CA GLN A 297 7.25 22.22 -13.95
C GLN A 297 8.20 23.06 -14.81
N ALA A 298 9.47 23.18 -14.44
CA ALA A 298 10.48 23.88 -15.25
C ALA A 298 10.82 23.16 -16.56
N ALA A 299 10.58 21.85 -16.65
CA ALA A 299 10.81 21.00 -17.82
C ALA A 299 9.50 20.56 -18.54
N ALA A 300 8.38 21.23 -18.25
CA ALA A 300 7.02 20.71 -18.43
C ALA A 300 6.52 20.51 -19.87
N SER A 301 7.22 20.96 -20.91
CA SER A 301 6.77 20.68 -22.29
C SER A 301 7.17 19.29 -22.77
N ASP A 302 8.40 18.86 -22.46
CA ASP A 302 8.95 17.60 -23.00
C ASP A 302 8.70 16.42 -22.05
N LYS A 303 8.72 16.64 -20.72
CA LYS A 303 8.60 15.56 -19.73
C LYS A 303 7.16 15.11 -19.42
N LYS A 304 6.15 15.95 -19.69
CA LYS A 304 4.74 15.53 -19.61
C LYS A 304 4.42 14.49 -20.68
N ALA A 305 5.05 14.63 -21.86
CA ALA A 305 5.00 13.63 -22.91
C ALA A 305 5.76 12.35 -22.48
N GLU A 306 6.87 12.46 -21.74
CA GLU A 306 7.61 11.30 -21.20
C GLU A 306 6.84 10.54 -20.11
N LEU A 307 6.21 11.20 -19.12
CA LEU A 307 5.32 10.54 -18.15
C LEU A 307 4.14 9.83 -18.85
N SER A 308 3.59 10.45 -19.89
CA SER A 308 2.51 9.86 -20.70
C SER A 308 2.99 8.70 -21.59
N GLN A 309 4.28 8.70 -22.00
CA GLN A 309 4.90 7.63 -22.79
C GLN A 309 5.42 6.46 -21.94
N LEU A 310 5.82 6.71 -20.69
CA LEU A 310 6.25 5.69 -19.72
C LEU A 310 5.06 4.89 -19.17
N ILE A 311 3.88 5.51 -19.11
CA ILE A 311 2.65 4.90 -18.58
C ILE A 311 1.79 4.42 -19.74
N THR A 312 2.35 3.52 -20.56
CA THR A 312 1.61 2.88 -21.67
C THR A 312 0.85 1.63 -21.24
N THR A 313 1.12 1.15 -20.02
CA THR A 313 0.44 0.01 -19.40
C THR A 313 0.09 0.34 -17.96
N PHE A 314 -1.18 0.21 -17.60
CA PHE A 314 -1.68 0.22 -16.23
C PHE A 314 -1.88 -1.24 -15.79
N PRO A 315 -0.86 -1.89 -15.21
CA PRO A 315 -0.85 -3.34 -15.02
C PRO A 315 -1.70 -3.81 -13.83
N HIS A 316 -2.12 -2.92 -12.94
CA HIS A 316 -2.74 -3.30 -11.67
C HIS A 316 -4.17 -2.82 -11.56
N ASP A 317 -5.05 -3.71 -11.11
CA ASP A 317 -6.39 -3.36 -10.66
C ASP A 317 -6.32 -2.85 -9.21
N PHE A 318 -6.66 -1.58 -9.01
CA PHE A 318 -6.77 -0.97 -7.70
C PHE A 318 -8.19 -1.05 -7.18
N LEU A 319 -8.29 -1.44 -5.90
CA LEU A 319 -9.46 -1.14 -5.07
C LEU A 319 -9.04 -0.10 -4.04
N LEU A 320 -9.51 1.13 -4.23
CA LEU A 320 -9.24 2.24 -3.34
C LEU A 320 -10.50 2.59 -2.56
N VAL A 321 -10.30 2.98 -1.30
CA VAL A 321 -11.34 3.53 -0.45
C VAL A 321 -10.98 4.97 -0.18
N TRP A 322 -11.88 5.90 -0.45
CA TRP A 322 -11.72 7.29 -0.05
C TRP A 322 -12.64 7.60 1.11
N ASP A 323 -12.11 7.46 2.33
CA ASP A 323 -12.85 7.68 3.57
C ASP A 323 -12.56 9.06 4.16
N TRP A 324 -13.55 9.96 4.15
CA TRP A 324 -13.42 11.30 4.74
C TRP A 324 -13.65 11.34 6.25
N THR A 325 -14.10 10.24 6.85
CA THR A 325 -14.38 10.12 8.28
C THR A 325 -13.17 9.67 9.10
N MET A 326 -12.15 9.12 8.44
CA MET A 326 -10.94 8.63 9.08
C MET A 326 -10.16 9.75 9.76
N ARG A 327 -9.91 9.61 11.07
CA ARG A 327 -9.12 10.60 11.83
C ARG A 327 -7.61 10.43 11.60
N PRO A 328 -6.84 11.52 11.44
CA PRO A 328 -5.39 11.45 11.36
C PRO A 328 -4.78 10.84 12.65
N GLY A 329 -3.86 9.88 12.50
CA GLY A 329 -2.98 9.45 13.59
C GLY A 329 -3.53 8.44 14.60
N LYS A 330 -4.80 8.00 14.50
CA LYS A 330 -5.29 6.85 15.28
C LYS A 330 -5.11 5.56 14.46
N SER A 331 -4.55 4.52 15.08
CA SER A 331 -4.63 3.17 14.52
C SER A 331 -6.09 2.84 14.27
N GLN A 332 -6.42 2.27 13.10
CA GLN A 332 -7.78 1.85 12.80
C GLN A 332 -8.30 0.99 13.94
N THR A 333 -9.37 1.43 14.58
CA THR A 333 -10.06 0.56 15.51
C THR A 333 -10.74 -0.55 14.71
N ARG A 334 -10.97 -1.70 15.33
CA ARG A 334 -11.75 -2.78 14.71
C ARG A 334 -13.11 -2.29 14.21
N GLU A 335 -13.69 -1.31 14.91
CA GLU A 335 -14.97 -0.68 14.57
C GLU A 335 -14.87 0.17 13.29
N ASP A 336 -13.79 0.94 13.10
CA ASP A 336 -13.55 1.71 11.87
C ASP A 336 -13.41 0.78 10.66
N TYR A 337 -12.72 -0.35 10.85
CA TYR A 337 -12.58 -1.38 9.82
C TYR A 337 -13.93 -2.02 9.47
N GLU A 338 -14.68 -2.48 10.46
CA GLU A 338 -16.01 -3.08 10.25
C GLU A 338 -16.99 -2.09 9.58
N HIS A 339 -16.89 -0.80 9.89
CA HIS A 339 -17.69 0.25 9.24
C HIS A 339 -17.37 0.38 7.74
N VAL A 340 -16.10 0.40 7.34
CA VAL A 340 -15.69 0.46 5.93
C VAL A 340 -16.04 -0.84 5.19
N ILE A 341 -15.82 -1.99 5.84
CA ILE A 341 -16.13 -3.31 5.26
C ILE A 341 -17.64 -3.48 5.07
N SER A 342 -18.48 -2.94 5.97
CA SER A 342 -19.92 -2.92 5.79
C SER A 342 -20.38 -2.06 4.60
N ALA A 343 -19.58 -1.06 4.19
CA ALA A 343 -19.85 -0.30 2.97
C ALA A 343 -19.41 -1.09 1.73
N LEU A 344 -18.30 -1.81 1.81
CA LEU A 344 -17.78 -2.66 0.74
C LEU A 344 -18.64 -3.91 0.45
N ALA A 345 -19.52 -4.30 1.37
CA ALA A 345 -20.47 -5.39 1.18
C ALA A 345 -21.83 -4.81 0.76
N PRO A 346 -22.41 -5.18 -0.40
CA PRO A 346 -23.74 -4.74 -0.77
C PRO A 346 -24.74 -5.16 0.33
N ASN A 347 -25.64 -4.25 0.68
CA ASN A 347 -26.72 -4.45 1.63
C ASN A 347 -27.60 -5.65 1.20
N ASP A 348 -27.18 -6.86 1.58
CA ASP A 348 -28.02 -8.04 1.92
C ASP A 348 -27.25 -9.36 2.17
N SER A 349 -25.91 -9.41 2.21
CA SER A 349 -25.22 -10.68 2.46
C SER A 349 -25.08 -11.00 3.95
N THR A 350 -26.10 -11.65 4.52
CA THR A 350 -25.94 -12.60 5.63
C THR A 350 -25.00 -13.78 5.26
N ASN A 351 -24.53 -13.84 4.02
CA ASN A 351 -23.60 -14.86 3.54
C ASN A 351 -22.15 -14.51 3.90
N THR A 352 -21.69 -15.04 5.05
CA THR A 352 -20.30 -14.97 5.53
C THR A 352 -19.28 -15.45 4.49
N PHE A 353 -19.69 -16.30 3.54
CA PHE A 353 -18.88 -16.80 2.45
C PHE A 353 -18.45 -15.69 1.47
N GLN A 354 -19.39 -14.88 1.01
CA GLN A 354 -19.12 -13.81 0.04
C GLN A 354 -18.13 -12.79 0.62
N ASN A 355 -18.35 -12.39 1.88
CA ASN A 355 -17.46 -11.46 2.57
C ASN A 355 -16.01 -11.99 2.68
N ARG A 356 -15.83 -13.32 2.83
CA ARG A 356 -14.51 -13.95 2.85
C ARG A 356 -13.85 -13.96 1.47
N LEU A 357 -14.60 -14.22 0.39
CA LEU A 357 -14.08 -14.12 -0.99
C LEU A 357 -13.66 -12.70 -1.35
N ASP A 358 -14.50 -11.72 -1.01
CA ASP A 358 -14.18 -10.32 -1.27
C ASP A 358 -12.92 -9.90 -0.49
N LYS A 359 -12.77 -10.36 0.76
CA LYS A 359 -11.54 -10.16 1.56
C LYS A 359 -10.30 -10.74 0.89
N ILE A 360 -10.40 -11.94 0.30
CA ILE A 360 -9.28 -12.55 -0.44
C ILE A 360 -8.92 -11.69 -1.64
N THR A 361 -9.90 -11.29 -2.45
CA THR A 361 -9.68 -10.43 -3.62
C THR A 361 -9.04 -9.10 -3.25
N ARG A 362 -9.50 -8.45 -2.17
CA ARG A 362 -8.91 -7.19 -1.70
C ARG A 362 -7.46 -7.36 -1.24
N SER A 363 -7.21 -8.37 -0.40
CA SER A 363 -5.87 -8.69 0.10
C SER A 363 -4.89 -8.96 -1.04
N TRP A 364 -5.36 -9.67 -2.08
CA TRP A 364 -4.57 -9.97 -3.26
C TRP A 364 -4.23 -8.72 -4.09
N ASN A 365 -5.25 -7.91 -4.43
CA ASN A 365 -5.04 -6.67 -5.19
C ASN A 365 -4.11 -5.70 -4.43
N SER A 366 -4.28 -5.62 -3.11
CA SER A 366 -3.38 -4.82 -2.27
C SER A 366 -1.93 -5.30 -2.31
N ARG A 367 -1.72 -6.61 -2.37
CA ARG A 367 -0.38 -7.18 -2.45
C ARG A 367 0.27 -6.95 -3.81
N VAL A 368 -0.43 -7.17 -4.92
CA VAL A 368 0.16 -6.96 -6.25
C VAL A 368 0.73 -5.54 -6.37
N ALA A 369 -0.02 -4.54 -5.88
CA ALA A 369 0.48 -3.17 -5.78
C ALA A 369 1.69 -3.02 -4.84
N TRP A 370 1.68 -3.65 -3.65
CA TRP A 370 2.80 -3.54 -2.70
C TRP A 370 4.09 -4.24 -3.16
N ARG A 371 3.99 -5.31 -3.96
CA ARG A 371 5.16 -6.04 -4.48
C ARG A 371 6.07 -5.13 -5.30
N VAL A 372 5.49 -4.17 -6.02
CA VAL A 372 6.23 -3.16 -6.80
C VAL A 372 7.01 -2.21 -5.89
N VAL A 373 6.55 -2.01 -4.64
CA VAL A 373 7.11 -1.07 -3.67
C VAL A 373 8.17 -1.70 -2.77
N GLU A 374 7.96 -2.93 -2.33
CA GLU A 374 8.89 -3.65 -1.46
C GLU A 374 9.11 -5.08 -1.98
N GLN A 375 10.28 -5.33 -2.56
CA GLN A 375 10.69 -6.68 -3.00
C GLN A 375 10.76 -7.73 -1.87
N TYR A 376 10.82 -7.33 -0.58
CA TYR A 376 11.31 -8.24 0.48
C TYR A 376 10.49 -8.35 1.78
N ARG A 377 9.36 -7.65 1.99
CA ARG A 377 8.72 -7.62 3.33
C ARG A 377 7.24 -7.96 3.40
N ALA A 378 6.73 -8.52 2.32
CA ALA A 378 5.31 -8.52 2.10
C ALA A 378 4.63 -9.75 2.79
N GLU A 379 5.34 -10.77 3.24
CA GLU A 379 4.81 -12.11 3.58
C GLU A 379 3.64 -12.18 4.58
N LYS A 380 3.62 -11.36 5.65
CA LYS A 380 2.72 -11.56 6.81
C LYS A 380 1.21 -11.48 6.51
N ASN A 381 0.76 -10.62 5.60
CA ASN A 381 -0.67 -10.47 5.28
C ASN A 381 -1.20 -11.57 4.36
N LEU A 382 -0.32 -12.29 3.67
CA LEU A 382 -0.70 -13.26 2.65
C LEU A 382 -0.96 -14.65 3.23
N HIS A 383 -0.28 -14.97 4.34
CA HIS A 383 -0.58 -16.15 5.17
C HIS A 383 -2.05 -16.11 5.62
N GLY A 384 -2.52 -14.96 6.14
CA GLY A 384 -3.92 -14.77 6.54
C GLY A 384 -4.91 -14.88 5.38
N MET A 385 -4.53 -14.50 4.15
CA MET A 385 -5.36 -14.69 2.96
C MET A 385 -5.51 -16.17 2.60
N LEU A 386 -4.40 -16.94 2.62
CA LEU A 386 -4.42 -18.38 2.34
C LEU A 386 -5.18 -19.15 3.42
N GLU A 387 -5.09 -18.73 4.68
CA GLU A 387 -5.92 -19.26 5.77
C GLU A 387 -7.41 -19.02 5.49
N VAL A 388 -7.80 -17.79 5.11
CA VAL A 388 -9.20 -17.49 4.75
C VAL A 388 -9.64 -18.34 3.57
N LEU A 389 -8.83 -18.47 2.51
CA LEU A 389 -9.14 -19.33 1.37
C LEU A 389 -9.28 -20.82 1.78
N ALA A 390 -8.41 -21.31 2.67
CA ALA A 390 -8.49 -22.67 3.20
C ALA A 390 -9.79 -22.90 4.00
N THR A 391 -10.22 -21.92 4.80
CA THR A 391 -11.49 -22.01 5.53
C THR A 391 -12.70 -22.03 4.59
N VAL A 392 -12.72 -21.15 3.59
CA VAL A 392 -13.76 -21.09 2.55
C VAL A 392 -13.87 -22.43 1.81
N TRP A 393 -12.73 -23.01 1.43
CA TRP A 393 -12.69 -24.31 0.75
C TRP A 393 -13.19 -25.46 1.63
N ARG A 394 -12.81 -25.46 2.92
CA ARG A 394 -13.24 -26.48 3.89
C ARG A 394 -14.75 -26.41 4.14
N ASP A 395 -15.30 -25.21 4.27
CA ASP A 395 -16.72 -24.98 4.55
C ASP A 395 -17.62 -25.43 3.39
N MET A 396 -17.12 -25.41 2.14
CA MET A 396 -17.83 -25.95 0.96
C MET A 396 -17.80 -27.49 0.86
N GLY A 397 -17.11 -28.20 1.74
CA GLY A 397 -17.13 -29.67 1.78
C GLY A 397 -16.25 -30.36 0.74
N SER A 398 -15.15 -29.74 0.31
CA SER A 398 -14.22 -30.29 -0.70
C SER A 398 -14.93 -30.77 -1.98
N PRO A 399 -15.64 -29.87 -2.69
CA PRO A 399 -16.21 -30.21 -3.98
C PRO A 399 -15.07 -30.59 -4.94
N THR A 400 -15.25 -31.70 -5.64
CA THR A 400 -14.42 -32.09 -6.78
C THR A 400 -14.53 -31.00 -7.84
N LEU A 401 -13.49 -30.17 -8.00
CA LEU A 401 -13.41 -29.17 -9.08
C LEU A 401 -13.57 -29.80 -10.47
N THR A 402 -13.38 -31.12 -10.60
CA THR A 402 -13.65 -31.91 -11.79
C THR A 402 -15.12 -31.91 -12.21
N ASP A 403 -16.07 -31.84 -11.27
CA ASP A 403 -17.50 -31.83 -11.57
C ASP A 403 -18.01 -30.45 -12.02
N ALA A 404 -17.19 -29.40 -11.85
CA ALA A 404 -17.48 -28.02 -12.24
C ALA A 404 -16.86 -27.62 -13.60
N TYR A 405 -16.15 -28.55 -14.27
CA TYR A 405 -15.67 -28.35 -15.64
C TYR A 405 -16.42 -29.20 -16.67
N ASP A 406 -17.24 -30.15 -16.21
CA ASP A 406 -18.14 -30.93 -17.07
C ASP A 406 -19.53 -30.30 -17.06
N GLY A 407 -19.91 -29.70 -18.20
CA GLY A 407 -20.93 -28.65 -18.31
C GLY A 407 -22.41 -29.04 -18.13
N TYR A 408 -22.77 -29.86 -17.14
CA TYR A 408 -24.15 -30.37 -16.98
C TYR A 408 -24.77 -30.26 -15.58
N GLN A 409 -24.26 -29.41 -14.68
CA GLN A 409 -25.05 -28.94 -13.54
C GLN A 409 -25.01 -27.41 -13.42
N THR A 410 -26.13 -26.81 -13.04
CA THR A 410 -26.24 -25.38 -12.73
C THR A 410 -25.31 -25.04 -11.58
N GLU A 411 -24.09 -24.62 -11.90
CA GLU A 411 -23.08 -24.12 -10.96
C GLU A 411 -23.70 -23.05 -10.05
N GLY A 412 -23.68 -23.28 -8.73
CA GLY A 412 -24.14 -22.31 -7.74
C GLY A 412 -23.31 -21.02 -7.79
N GLU A 413 -23.92 -19.87 -7.50
CA GLU A 413 -23.28 -18.55 -7.58
C GLU A 413 -21.96 -18.47 -6.79
N ASP A 414 -21.91 -19.13 -5.62
CA ASP A 414 -20.73 -19.21 -4.75
C ASP A 414 -19.55 -19.93 -5.40
N THR A 415 -19.81 -21.01 -6.14
CA THR A 415 -18.77 -21.76 -6.88
C THR A 415 -18.19 -20.96 -8.04
N LYS A 416 -19.05 -20.19 -8.75
CA LYS A 416 -18.61 -19.29 -9.82
C LYS A 416 -17.73 -18.18 -9.29
N LYS A 417 -18.11 -17.54 -8.18
CA LYS A 417 -17.30 -16.46 -7.58
C LYS A 417 -15.97 -16.98 -7.03
N LEU A 418 -15.96 -18.13 -6.38
CA LEU A 418 -14.71 -18.77 -5.96
C LEU A 418 -13.78 -19.03 -7.16
N LYS A 419 -14.31 -19.49 -8.29
CA LYS A 419 -13.55 -19.70 -9.53
C LYS A 419 -12.94 -18.40 -10.03
N VAL A 420 -13.71 -17.30 -10.05
CA VAL A 420 -13.20 -15.96 -10.40
C VAL A 420 -12.11 -15.51 -9.43
N THR A 421 -12.27 -15.71 -8.12
CA THR A 421 -11.26 -15.39 -7.13
C THR A 421 -9.98 -16.19 -7.34
N ILE A 422 -10.07 -17.51 -7.60
CA ILE A 422 -8.91 -18.35 -7.88
C ILE A 422 -8.22 -17.94 -9.19
N ASP A 423 -8.99 -17.68 -10.24
CA ASP A 423 -8.46 -17.22 -11.52
C ASP A 423 -7.69 -15.88 -11.35
N LEU A 424 -8.21 -14.95 -10.54
CA LEU A 424 -7.52 -13.72 -10.19
C LEU A 424 -6.17 -13.96 -9.48
N LEU A 425 -6.11 -14.94 -8.58
CA LEU A 425 -4.88 -15.29 -7.85
C LEU A 425 -3.78 -15.81 -8.79
N ILE A 426 -4.14 -16.46 -9.91
CA ILE A 426 -3.19 -17.19 -10.76
C ILE A 426 -2.83 -16.47 -12.07
N THR A 427 -3.64 -15.53 -12.56
CA THR A 427 -3.41 -14.88 -13.88
C THR A 427 -2.65 -13.54 -13.83
N GLY A 428 -2.31 -13.02 -12.64
CA GLY A 428 -1.65 -11.70 -12.48
C GLY A 428 -0.11 -11.72 -12.39
N GLU A 429 0.51 -10.54 -12.35
CA GLU A 429 1.94 -10.34 -12.02
C GLU A 429 2.22 -10.85 -10.59
N GLY A 430 2.56 -12.14 -10.46
CA GLY A 430 2.65 -12.82 -9.17
C GLY A 430 1.84 -14.10 -9.08
N GLY A 431 1.29 -14.63 -10.18
CA GLY A 431 0.59 -15.92 -10.21
C GLY A 431 1.38 -17.13 -9.67
N TRP A 432 2.71 -17.01 -9.56
CA TRP A 432 3.58 -17.99 -8.88
C TRP A 432 3.45 -17.97 -7.35
N MET A 433 3.10 -16.80 -6.78
CA MET A 433 3.13 -16.51 -5.35
C MET A 433 2.13 -17.31 -4.50
N PRO A 434 0.88 -17.57 -4.92
CA PRO A 434 -0.08 -18.31 -4.09
C PRO A 434 0.37 -19.74 -3.82
N LEU A 435 0.91 -20.42 -4.84
CA LEU A 435 1.41 -21.79 -4.69
C LEU A 435 2.71 -21.81 -3.88
N TRP A 436 3.59 -20.84 -4.13
CA TRP A 436 4.84 -20.69 -3.38
C TRP A 436 4.61 -20.51 -1.87
N LEU A 437 3.65 -19.67 -1.47
CA LEU A 437 3.32 -19.46 -0.06
C LEU A 437 2.56 -20.62 0.56
N ALA A 438 1.64 -21.24 -0.19
CA ALA A 438 1.02 -22.46 0.29
C ALA A 438 2.08 -23.54 0.57
N ALA A 439 3.13 -23.59 -0.25
CA ALA A 439 4.29 -24.45 -0.07
C ALA A 439 5.21 -24.04 1.10
N GLU A 440 5.36 -22.75 1.39
CA GLU A 440 6.09 -22.24 2.56
C GLU A 440 5.38 -22.55 3.89
N ASP A 441 4.06 -22.39 3.93
CA ASP A 441 3.24 -22.52 5.15
C ASP A 441 2.74 -23.95 5.42
N GLY A 442 2.89 -24.85 4.46
CA GLY A 442 2.35 -26.21 4.58
C GLY A 442 0.83 -26.26 4.41
N HIS A 443 0.22 -25.29 3.74
CA HIS A 443 -1.23 -25.24 3.45
C HIS A 443 -1.64 -26.22 2.35
N GLU A 444 -1.61 -27.52 2.68
CA GLU A 444 -1.91 -28.66 1.78
C GLU A 444 -3.21 -28.48 0.96
N THR A 445 -4.29 -28.06 1.62
CA THR A 445 -5.61 -27.90 0.98
C THR A 445 -5.60 -26.83 -0.11
N VAL A 446 -4.89 -25.72 0.13
CA VAL A 446 -4.77 -24.62 -0.83
C VAL A 446 -3.84 -25.00 -1.98
N ALA A 447 -2.72 -25.66 -1.68
CA ALA A 447 -1.83 -26.18 -2.72
C ALA A 447 -2.57 -27.15 -3.65
N LYS A 448 -3.40 -28.06 -3.09
CA LYS A 448 -4.21 -29.00 -3.87
C LYS A 448 -5.25 -28.29 -4.73
N LEU A 449 -5.93 -27.29 -4.17
CA LEU A 449 -6.88 -26.44 -4.88
C LEU A 449 -6.21 -25.76 -6.08
N LEU A 450 -5.11 -25.04 -5.87
CA LEU A 450 -4.39 -24.31 -6.91
C LEU A 450 -3.91 -25.23 -8.04
N LEU A 451 -3.31 -26.37 -7.71
CA LEU A 451 -2.82 -27.33 -8.69
C LEU A 451 -3.95 -28.00 -9.48
N SER A 452 -5.12 -28.23 -8.85
CA SER A 452 -6.28 -28.85 -9.53
C SER A 452 -6.89 -27.99 -10.63
N THR A 453 -6.59 -26.69 -10.66
CA THR A 453 -7.05 -25.79 -11.74
C THR A 453 -6.41 -26.10 -13.09
N GLY A 454 -5.25 -26.76 -13.10
CA GLY A 454 -4.46 -27.01 -14.31
C GLY A 454 -3.82 -25.77 -14.95
N LYS A 455 -4.09 -24.58 -14.42
CA LYS A 455 -3.58 -23.29 -14.92
C LYS A 455 -2.32 -22.80 -14.20
N VAL A 456 -2.02 -23.36 -13.03
CA VAL A 456 -0.84 -23.02 -12.23
C VAL A 456 0.36 -23.81 -12.72
N ASP A 457 1.45 -23.12 -13.02
CA ASP A 457 2.75 -23.73 -13.26
C ASP A 457 3.39 -24.14 -11.91
N PRO A 458 3.57 -25.44 -11.63
CA PRO A 458 4.11 -25.91 -10.36
C PRO A 458 5.62 -25.65 -10.21
N ASP A 459 6.33 -25.28 -11.27
CA ASP A 459 7.75 -24.90 -11.25
C ASP A 459 7.96 -23.38 -11.30
N ALA A 460 6.90 -22.58 -11.23
CA ALA A 460 7.01 -21.14 -11.34
C ALA A 460 7.99 -20.55 -10.32
N GLU A 461 9.00 -19.83 -10.81
CA GLU A 461 10.13 -19.36 -10.02
C GLU A 461 9.89 -17.99 -9.37
N ASP A 462 10.38 -17.80 -8.13
CA ASP A 462 10.51 -16.47 -7.53
C ASP A 462 11.71 -15.69 -8.12
N GLU A 463 11.92 -14.45 -7.66
CA GLU A 463 13.04 -13.61 -8.12
C GLU A 463 14.43 -14.18 -7.82
N ASN A 464 14.53 -15.15 -6.91
CA ASN A 464 15.75 -15.88 -6.56
C ASN A 464 15.86 -17.24 -7.27
N LYS A 465 15.00 -17.50 -8.27
CA LYS A 465 14.87 -18.79 -8.98
C LYS A 465 14.42 -19.95 -8.09
N ARG A 466 13.79 -19.67 -6.95
CA ARG A 466 13.28 -20.72 -6.05
C ARG A 466 11.93 -21.21 -6.55
N THR A 467 11.77 -22.51 -6.66
CA THR A 467 10.49 -23.15 -7.00
C THR A 467 9.68 -23.48 -5.74
N PRO A 468 8.35 -23.66 -5.84
CA PRO A 468 7.52 -24.12 -4.71
C PRO A 468 8.04 -25.42 -4.09
N LEU A 469 8.61 -26.32 -4.89
CA LEU A 469 9.21 -27.56 -4.41
C LEU A 469 10.44 -27.31 -3.52
N MET A 470 11.30 -26.34 -3.85
CA MET A 470 12.44 -25.97 -3.00
C MET A 470 11.97 -25.45 -1.64
N VAL A 471 10.92 -24.63 -1.62
CA VAL A 471 10.45 -23.98 -0.40
C VAL A 471 9.67 -24.94 0.50
N ALA A 472 8.86 -25.83 -0.08
CA ALA A 472 8.27 -26.94 0.67
C ALA A 472 9.35 -27.88 1.24
N ALA A 473 10.44 -28.10 0.49
CA ALA A 473 11.54 -28.95 0.94
C ALA A 473 12.40 -28.31 2.03
N GLU A 474 12.63 -26.99 1.95
CA GLU A 474 13.30 -26.18 2.99
C GLU A 474 12.53 -26.20 4.32
N ASN A 475 11.20 -26.10 4.27
CA ASN A 475 10.33 -26.07 5.44
C ASN A 475 9.88 -27.47 5.93
N GLY A 476 10.18 -28.53 5.19
CA GLY A 476 9.88 -29.91 5.61
C GLY A 476 8.43 -30.35 5.40
N HIS A 477 7.68 -29.65 4.53
CA HIS A 477 6.26 -29.91 4.30
C HIS A 477 6.03 -31.13 3.41
N GLU A 478 6.20 -32.31 3.99
CA GLU A 478 6.16 -33.63 3.32
C GLU A 478 4.95 -33.80 2.39
N LYS A 479 3.76 -33.41 2.84
CA LYS A 479 2.52 -33.58 2.08
C LYS A 479 2.47 -32.72 0.83
N ILE A 480 3.00 -31.50 0.90
CA ILE A 480 3.09 -30.61 -0.27
C ILE A 480 4.14 -31.13 -1.24
N VAL A 481 5.28 -31.62 -0.75
CA VAL A 481 6.28 -32.28 -1.59
C VAL A 481 5.66 -33.47 -2.34
N LYS A 482 4.92 -34.36 -1.66
CA LYS A 482 4.20 -35.46 -2.32
C LYS A 482 3.23 -34.95 -3.38
N LEU A 483 2.45 -33.92 -3.05
CA LEU A 483 1.46 -33.35 -3.95
C LEU A 483 2.11 -32.76 -5.22
N LEU A 484 3.16 -31.96 -5.07
CA LEU A 484 3.93 -31.39 -6.19
C LEU A 484 4.52 -32.49 -7.08
N ILE A 485 5.17 -33.49 -6.49
CA ILE A 485 5.72 -34.64 -7.23
C ILE A 485 4.63 -35.40 -7.98
N SER A 486 3.46 -35.61 -7.35
CA SER A 486 2.35 -36.35 -7.95
C SER A 486 1.75 -35.70 -9.20
N THR A 487 2.02 -34.41 -9.43
CA THR A 487 1.59 -33.72 -10.66
C THR A 487 2.31 -34.24 -11.91
N GLY A 488 3.50 -34.84 -11.75
CA GLY A 488 4.36 -35.29 -12.85
C GLY A 488 4.93 -34.17 -13.71
N LYS A 489 4.72 -32.90 -13.34
CA LYS A 489 5.14 -31.72 -14.10
C LYS A 489 6.34 -30.99 -13.50
N VAL A 490 6.71 -31.31 -12.26
CA VAL A 490 7.75 -30.59 -11.50
C VAL A 490 9.16 -31.07 -11.84
N ASN A 491 10.07 -30.13 -12.01
CA ASN A 491 11.50 -30.38 -12.16
C ASN A 491 12.12 -30.61 -10.78
N LEU A 492 12.32 -31.87 -10.43
CA LEU A 492 12.96 -32.30 -9.18
C LEU A 492 14.40 -31.79 -9.01
N ASN A 493 15.05 -31.42 -10.12
CA ASN A 493 16.43 -30.97 -10.18
C ASN A 493 16.54 -29.47 -10.51
N ALA A 494 15.46 -28.69 -10.36
CA ALA A 494 15.52 -27.25 -10.50
C ALA A 494 16.63 -26.66 -9.62
N THR A 495 17.33 -25.64 -10.12
CA THR A 495 18.48 -25.04 -9.44
C THR A 495 18.31 -23.54 -9.21
N ALA A 496 18.55 -23.10 -7.98
CA ALA A 496 18.59 -21.70 -7.58
C ALA A 496 20.01 -21.30 -7.13
N ARG A 497 20.24 -19.99 -6.94
CA ARG A 497 21.50 -19.39 -6.43
C ARG A 497 22.76 -20.01 -7.06
N LEU A 498 23.04 -19.62 -8.31
CA LEU A 498 24.22 -20.05 -9.09
C LEU A 498 24.31 -21.57 -9.35
N GLY A 499 23.18 -22.28 -9.39
CA GLY A 499 23.15 -23.70 -9.72
C GLY A 499 23.35 -24.65 -8.53
N ILE A 500 23.50 -24.11 -7.31
CA ILE A 500 23.90 -24.89 -6.12
C ILE A 500 22.69 -25.39 -5.34
N VAL A 501 21.63 -24.57 -5.25
CA VAL A 501 20.48 -24.87 -4.40
C VAL A 501 19.47 -25.67 -5.20
N THR A 502 19.17 -26.88 -4.75
CA THR A 502 18.13 -27.77 -5.29
C THR A 502 17.15 -28.17 -4.19
N PRO A 503 15.95 -28.69 -4.51
CA PRO A 503 15.04 -29.21 -3.49
C PRO A 503 15.70 -30.22 -2.54
N LEU A 504 16.57 -31.10 -3.07
CA LEU A 504 17.30 -32.09 -2.27
C LEU A 504 18.31 -31.42 -1.32
N VAL A 505 19.02 -30.40 -1.79
CA VAL A 505 19.97 -29.62 -0.97
C VAL A 505 19.22 -28.87 0.14
N CYS A 506 18.07 -28.26 -0.16
CA CYS A 506 17.22 -27.61 0.85
C CYS A 506 16.81 -28.60 1.95
N ALA A 507 16.19 -29.72 1.58
CA ALA A 507 15.78 -30.73 2.56
C ALA A 507 16.96 -31.25 3.41
N ALA A 508 18.14 -31.37 2.80
CA ALA A 508 19.33 -31.87 3.47
C ALA A 508 19.99 -30.87 4.44
N ILE A 509 19.98 -29.57 4.11
CA ILE A 509 20.46 -28.50 5.00
C ILE A 509 19.65 -28.50 6.30
N PHE A 510 18.32 -28.62 6.20
CA PHE A 510 17.41 -28.52 7.32
C PHE A 510 17.07 -29.86 7.99
N GLY A 511 17.55 -30.98 7.44
CA GLY A 511 17.44 -32.30 8.07
C GLY A 511 16.08 -32.99 7.88
N HIS A 512 15.32 -32.61 6.85
CA HIS A 512 13.97 -33.13 6.61
C HIS A 512 14.00 -34.52 5.96
N GLU A 513 14.31 -35.54 6.77
CA GLU A 513 14.53 -36.92 6.32
C GLU A 513 13.40 -37.51 5.46
N ALA A 514 12.15 -37.23 5.81
CA ALA A 514 10.98 -37.70 5.05
C ALA A 514 10.94 -37.10 3.64
N VAL A 515 11.24 -35.80 3.52
CA VAL A 515 11.35 -35.10 2.24
C VAL A 515 12.52 -35.64 1.42
N VAL A 516 13.68 -35.87 2.05
CA VAL A 516 14.85 -36.47 1.39
C VAL A 516 14.51 -37.85 0.81
N LYS A 517 13.83 -38.71 1.57
CA LYS A 517 13.38 -40.02 1.07
C LYS A 517 12.47 -39.88 -0.15
N LEU A 518 11.51 -38.95 -0.12
CA LEU A 518 10.60 -38.71 -1.24
C LEU A 518 11.35 -38.25 -2.49
N LEU A 519 12.20 -37.24 -2.38
CA LEU A 519 12.98 -36.70 -3.50
C LEU A 519 13.94 -37.76 -4.08
N LEU A 520 14.59 -38.57 -3.24
CA LEU A 520 15.44 -39.67 -3.69
C LEU A 520 14.64 -40.79 -4.39
N SER A 521 13.43 -41.07 -3.94
CA SER A 521 12.57 -42.07 -4.58
C SER A 521 12.04 -41.61 -5.95
N ALA A 522 11.67 -40.33 -6.06
CA ALA A 522 11.14 -39.74 -7.29
C ALA A 522 12.23 -39.44 -8.33
N SER A 523 13.46 -39.10 -7.90
CA SER A 523 14.58 -38.84 -8.83
C SER A 523 15.15 -40.10 -9.50
N LYS A 524 14.89 -41.30 -8.96
CA LYS A 524 15.31 -42.57 -9.60
C LYS A 524 14.62 -42.85 -10.94
N THR A 525 13.48 -42.22 -11.20
CA THR A 525 12.70 -42.42 -12.43
C THR A 525 13.00 -41.39 -13.53
N ASP A 526 13.76 -40.33 -13.24
CA ASP A 526 13.97 -39.18 -14.14
C ASP A 526 15.41 -39.11 -14.74
N LEU A 527 16.06 -40.27 -14.84
CA LEU A 527 17.48 -40.39 -15.19
C LEU A 527 17.69 -40.46 -16.71
N GLY A 528 17.66 -39.30 -17.38
CA GLY A 528 17.93 -39.20 -18.80
C GLY A 528 18.77 -38.02 -19.28
N VAL A 529 19.16 -37.06 -18.44
CA VAL A 529 19.90 -35.88 -18.92
C VAL A 529 21.12 -35.59 -18.03
N GLY A 530 22.27 -35.57 -18.70
CA GLY A 530 23.59 -35.37 -18.10
C GLY A 530 23.71 -34.01 -17.43
N TRP A 531 24.39 -34.04 -16.28
CA TRP A 531 24.80 -32.85 -15.55
C TRP A 531 25.93 -32.17 -16.33
N ASP A 532 25.62 -31.15 -17.12
CA ASP A 532 26.58 -30.37 -17.94
C ASP A 532 27.46 -29.41 -17.12
N GLY A 533 27.79 -29.76 -15.87
CA GLY A 533 28.37 -28.76 -14.96
C GLY A 533 29.01 -29.28 -13.70
N GLY A 534 29.61 -30.48 -13.69
CA GLY A 534 30.56 -30.95 -12.66
C GLY A 534 30.10 -31.06 -11.19
N ILE A 535 28.99 -30.44 -10.79
CA ILE A 535 28.48 -30.38 -9.41
C ILE A 535 27.27 -31.31 -9.32
N ASN A 536 27.40 -32.39 -8.56
CA ASN A 536 26.31 -33.32 -8.27
C ASN A 536 25.57 -32.89 -6.99
N PRO A 537 24.27 -32.56 -7.01
CA PRO A 537 23.54 -32.07 -5.85
C PRO A 537 23.35 -33.09 -4.76
N ARG A 538 23.51 -34.39 -5.02
CA ARG A 538 23.60 -35.38 -3.95
C ARG A 538 24.88 -35.17 -3.15
N HIS A 539 26.00 -34.88 -3.81
CA HIS A 539 27.24 -34.53 -3.14
C HIS A 539 27.11 -33.20 -2.38
N VAL A 540 26.51 -32.16 -2.99
CA VAL A 540 26.28 -30.89 -2.28
C VAL A 540 25.35 -31.11 -1.07
N ALA A 541 24.25 -31.86 -1.24
CA ALA A 541 23.31 -32.16 -0.17
C ALA A 541 23.99 -32.93 0.98
N LEU A 542 24.84 -33.90 0.66
CA LEU A 542 25.58 -34.68 1.67
C LEU A 542 26.58 -33.78 2.42
N SER A 543 27.34 -32.94 1.72
CA SER A 543 28.26 -31.99 2.36
C SER A 543 27.53 -31.01 3.27
N MET A 544 26.40 -30.48 2.82
CA MET A 544 25.57 -29.58 3.60
C MET A 544 24.95 -30.27 4.83
N ALA A 545 24.46 -31.50 4.68
CA ALA A 545 23.92 -32.29 5.80
C ALA A 545 25.00 -32.59 6.85
N VAL A 546 26.23 -32.90 6.43
CA VAL A 546 27.39 -33.09 7.31
C VAL A 546 27.72 -31.80 8.06
N MET A 547 27.87 -30.67 7.36
CA MET A 547 28.16 -29.37 7.98
C MET A 547 27.07 -28.92 8.97
N ARG A 548 25.80 -29.21 8.66
CA ARG A 548 24.63 -28.89 9.50
C ARG A 548 24.32 -29.94 10.56
N ARG A 549 25.13 -31.01 10.65
CA ARG A 549 25.03 -32.08 11.65
C ARG A 549 23.73 -32.91 11.57
N GLN A 550 23.20 -33.12 10.37
CA GLN A 550 21.94 -33.83 10.12
C GLN A 550 22.15 -35.35 9.96
N GLU A 551 22.39 -36.05 11.07
CA GLU A 551 22.79 -37.48 11.10
C GLU A 551 21.89 -38.41 10.27
N GLY A 552 20.57 -38.37 10.48
CA GLY A 552 19.65 -39.25 9.76
C GLY A 552 19.60 -38.95 8.26
N THR A 553 19.75 -37.68 7.87
CA THR A 553 19.84 -37.30 6.46
C THR A 553 21.14 -37.75 5.82
N VAL A 554 22.27 -37.65 6.53
CA VAL A 554 23.58 -38.18 6.09
C VAL A 554 23.47 -39.68 5.82
N ASN A 555 22.86 -40.44 6.73
CA ASN A 555 22.67 -41.88 6.54
C ASN A 555 21.82 -42.22 5.30
N LEU A 556 20.76 -41.46 5.05
CA LEU A 556 19.90 -41.64 3.87
C LEU A 556 20.60 -41.30 2.54
N LEU A 557 21.40 -40.23 2.53
CA LEU A 557 22.16 -39.80 1.35
C LEU A 557 23.31 -40.77 1.04
N LEU A 558 24.01 -41.28 2.07
CA LEU A 558 25.03 -42.32 1.91
C LEU A 558 24.43 -43.64 1.39
N GLY A 559 23.26 -44.04 1.87
CA GLY A 559 22.58 -45.23 1.34
C GLY A 559 22.14 -45.10 -0.13
N ALA A 560 22.00 -43.86 -0.64
CA ALA A 560 21.58 -43.58 -2.01
C ALA A 560 22.72 -43.17 -2.96
N SER A 561 23.93 -42.99 -2.44
CA SER A 561 25.12 -42.55 -3.18
C SER A 561 26.31 -43.42 -2.80
N LYS A 562 26.95 -44.07 -3.77
CA LYS A 562 28.28 -44.66 -3.55
C LYS A 562 29.26 -43.51 -3.39
N VAL A 563 29.74 -43.26 -2.17
CA VAL A 563 30.66 -42.16 -1.86
C VAL A 563 32.01 -42.75 -1.50
N ASP A 564 32.95 -42.68 -2.43
CA ASP A 564 34.33 -43.09 -2.19
C ASP A 564 35.04 -42.01 -1.35
N LEU A 565 35.38 -42.38 -0.11
CA LEU A 565 36.09 -41.51 0.83
C LEU A 565 37.55 -41.22 0.44
N ASN A 566 38.12 -41.96 -0.50
CA ASN A 566 39.50 -41.75 -0.95
C ASN A 566 39.63 -40.59 -1.93
N THR A 567 38.52 -40.14 -2.51
CA THR A 567 38.46 -38.96 -3.38
C THR A 567 38.71 -37.66 -2.61
N GLU A 568 39.13 -36.60 -3.32
CA GLU A 568 39.27 -35.25 -2.73
C GLU A 568 37.98 -34.78 -2.04
N TYR A 569 36.84 -35.10 -2.66
CA TYR A 569 35.50 -34.85 -2.11
C TYR A 569 35.24 -35.63 -0.82
N GLY A 570 35.55 -36.93 -0.80
CA GLY A 570 35.43 -37.80 0.36
C GLY A 570 36.29 -37.35 1.55
N ARG A 571 37.53 -36.94 1.29
CA ARG A 571 38.43 -36.35 2.30
C ARG A 571 37.91 -35.01 2.81
N GLY A 572 37.37 -34.16 1.93
CA GLY A 572 36.72 -32.92 2.30
C GLY A 572 35.49 -33.11 3.20
N LEU A 573 34.68 -34.15 2.95
CA LEU A 573 33.56 -34.52 3.81
C LEU A 573 34.02 -34.93 5.21
N LEU A 574 35.07 -35.74 5.32
CA LEU A 574 35.62 -36.18 6.60
C LEU A 574 36.16 -35.00 7.41
N LEU A 575 36.93 -34.11 6.77
CA LEU A 575 37.44 -32.89 7.38
C LEU A 575 36.28 -31.98 7.85
N SER A 576 35.23 -31.83 7.05
CA SER A 576 34.04 -31.05 7.42
C SER A 576 33.31 -31.67 8.63
N ALA A 577 33.22 -33.01 8.69
CA ALA A 577 32.64 -33.72 9.81
C ALA A 577 33.47 -33.56 11.09
N GLU A 578 34.79 -33.61 10.99
CA GLU A 578 35.74 -33.37 12.10
C GLU A 578 35.62 -31.93 12.62
N GLN A 579 35.61 -30.93 11.73
CA GLN A 579 35.41 -29.52 12.09
C GLN A 579 34.04 -29.28 12.75
N SER A 580 33.02 -30.03 12.34
CA SER A 580 31.71 -29.99 12.98
C SER A 580 31.68 -30.68 14.35
N GLY A 581 32.69 -31.46 14.73
CA GLY A 581 32.76 -32.13 16.03
C GLY A 581 31.69 -33.20 16.27
N ASN A 582 30.99 -33.68 15.22
CA ASN A 582 29.97 -34.72 15.36
C ASN A 582 30.56 -36.12 15.10
N GLY A 583 30.92 -36.80 16.20
CA GLY A 583 31.47 -38.16 16.16
C GLY A 583 30.54 -39.24 15.61
N ALA A 584 29.21 -39.02 15.61
CA ALA A 584 28.26 -39.96 15.01
C ALA A 584 28.30 -39.90 13.47
N ILE A 585 28.42 -38.70 12.90
CA ILE A 585 28.58 -38.51 11.45
C ILE A 585 29.91 -39.08 10.96
N ILE A 586 31.00 -38.89 11.71
CA ILE A 586 32.30 -39.49 11.38
C ILE A 586 32.18 -41.02 11.33
N LYS A 587 31.49 -41.63 12.30
CA LYS A 587 31.23 -43.08 12.29
C LYS A 587 30.38 -43.51 11.09
N LEU A 588 29.34 -42.75 10.73
CA LEU A 588 28.50 -43.05 9.57
C LEU A 588 29.30 -43.00 8.26
N LEU A 589 30.13 -41.98 8.07
CA LEU A 589 31.01 -41.87 6.90
C LEU A 589 32.00 -43.04 6.84
N LEU A 590 32.72 -43.33 7.92
CA LEU A 590 33.70 -44.42 7.98
C LEU A 590 33.07 -45.81 7.78
N ASN A 591 31.85 -46.02 8.29
CA ASN A 591 31.13 -47.28 8.10
C ASN A 591 30.66 -47.45 6.65
N ALA A 592 30.23 -46.37 5.99
CA ALA A 592 29.87 -46.42 4.57
C ALA A 592 31.06 -46.81 3.68
N ALA A 593 32.27 -46.35 4.01
CA ALA A 593 33.49 -46.73 3.29
C ALA A 593 33.92 -48.19 3.48
N LYS A 594 33.71 -48.77 4.66
CA LYS A 594 34.05 -50.19 4.91
C LYS A 594 33.20 -51.16 4.11
N VAL A 595 31.96 -50.79 3.76
CA VAL A 595 31.06 -51.62 2.95
C VAL A 595 31.52 -51.72 1.50
N GLU A 596 32.37 -50.80 1.01
CA GLU A 596 32.93 -50.85 -0.36
C GLU A 596 34.16 -51.77 -0.49
N GLU A 597 34.86 -52.12 0.60
CA GLU A 597 36.02 -53.03 0.55
C GLU A 597 35.63 -54.52 0.57
N ASP A 598 34.39 -54.85 0.99
CA ASP A 598 33.88 -56.22 1.16
C ASP A 598 32.93 -56.70 0.03
N THR A 599 32.70 -55.90 -1.02
CA THR A 599 31.91 -56.26 -2.23
C THR A 599 32.73 -56.19 -3.49
#